data_AF-A0A1S4BSW0-F1
#
_entry.id   AF-A0A1S4BSW0-F1
#
_cell.length_a   1.000
_cell.length_b   1.000
_cell.length_c   1.000
_cell.angle_alpha   90.00
_cell.angle_beta   90.00
_cell.angle_gamma   90.00
#
_symmetry.space_group_name_H-M   'P 1'
#
loop_
_entity.id
_entity.type
_entity.pdbx_description
1 polymer ?
#
loop_
_entity_poly.entity_id
_entity_poly.type
_entity_poly.pdbx_seq_one_letter_code
_entity_poly.pdbx_strand_id
1 'polypeptide(L)'
;MSSPLRVDLLGHKETITTPVKFDSDDGTCKLRLQENMKLSWILIDPKKNRAVNMSSLQPVSVRRHWLTGELKVRYSTVMASGADAGDGGGLVQCGIVVTCEGKEGGELHVREVSMQVEDMDGKVLCGKDSLVIVQEAMEGGRKKGKEGEEKE
;
A
#
# COMPACT_ATOMS: atom_id res chain seq x y z
N MET A 1 -10.46 -9.97 -20.80
CA MET A 1 -9.61 -9.34 -19.77
C MET A 1 -10.11 -9.82 -18.42
N SER A 2 -9.26 -10.42 -17.60
CA SER A 2 -9.60 -10.80 -16.22
C SER A 2 -9.53 -9.58 -15.29
N SER A 3 -10.42 -9.53 -14.29
CA SER A 3 -10.42 -8.47 -13.28
C SER A 3 -9.13 -8.50 -12.44
N PRO A 4 -8.64 -7.34 -11.97
CA PRO A 4 -7.49 -7.30 -11.06
C PRO A 4 -7.84 -7.92 -9.70
N LEU A 5 -6.83 -8.38 -8.96
CA LEU A 5 -6.98 -8.67 -7.54
C LEU A 5 -6.89 -7.34 -6.78
N ARG A 6 -7.99 -6.95 -6.14
CA ARG A 6 -8.07 -5.78 -5.27
C ARG A 6 -8.59 -6.20 -3.91
N VAL A 7 -7.88 -5.80 -2.86
CA VAL A 7 -8.29 -6.01 -1.48
C VAL A 7 -8.56 -4.65 -0.86
N ASP A 8 -9.82 -4.38 -0.55
CA ASP A 8 -10.26 -3.16 0.10
C ASP A 8 -10.48 -3.43 1.60
N LEU A 9 -9.93 -2.56 2.46
CA LEU A 9 -10.09 -2.69 3.91
C LEU A 9 -11.37 -2.02 4.42
N LEU A 10 -11.77 -0.92 3.79
CA LEU A 10 -12.92 -0.11 4.20
C LEU A 10 -14.12 -0.36 3.30
N GLY A 11 -15.30 -0.41 3.89
CA GLY A 11 -16.55 -0.42 3.13
C GLY A 11 -16.80 0.91 2.41
N HIS A 12 -17.66 0.92 1.39
CA HIS A 12 -17.97 2.09 0.54
C HIS A 12 -18.46 3.34 1.31
N LYS A 13 -18.98 3.19 2.53
CA LYS A 13 -19.46 4.30 3.37
C LYS A 13 -18.69 4.45 4.67
N GLU A 14 -17.65 3.65 4.85
CA GLU A 14 -16.85 3.63 6.05
C GLU A 14 -15.75 4.68 5.95
N THR A 15 -15.58 5.46 7.01
CA THR A 15 -14.53 6.47 7.10
C THR A 15 -13.87 6.41 8.46
N ILE A 16 -12.55 6.57 8.50
CA ILE A 16 -11.77 6.62 9.74
C ILE A 16 -11.21 8.04 9.91
N THR A 17 -11.59 8.70 10.99
CA THR A 17 -11.01 10.00 11.38
C THR A 17 -9.57 9.83 11.81
N THR A 18 -8.69 10.71 11.35
CA THR A 18 -7.27 10.73 11.74
C THR A 18 -6.95 11.96 12.60
N PRO A 19 -5.91 11.90 13.45
CA PRO A 19 -5.47 13.06 14.23
C PRO A 19 -4.78 14.14 13.37
N VAL A 20 -4.58 13.89 12.08
CA VAL A 20 -3.98 14.86 11.15
C VAL A 20 -5.06 15.85 10.73
N LYS A 21 -4.73 17.15 10.74
CA LYS A 21 -5.63 18.17 10.21
C LYS A 21 -5.47 18.27 8.70
N PHE A 22 -6.59 18.46 8.01
CA PHE A 22 -6.59 18.76 6.59
C PHE A 22 -6.24 20.24 6.36
N ASP A 23 -5.30 20.47 5.47
CA ASP A 23 -4.77 21.77 5.10
C ASP A 23 -5.00 21.99 3.60
N SER A 24 -5.38 23.22 3.24
CA SER A 24 -5.50 23.61 1.84
C SER A 24 -4.13 23.76 1.20
N ASP A 25 -3.09 24.07 1.97
CA ASP A 25 -1.70 24.05 1.55
C ASP A 25 -1.22 22.62 1.28
N ASP A 26 -0.97 22.33 0.00
CA ASP A 26 -0.58 21.03 -0.49
C ASP A 26 0.78 20.57 0.08
N GLY A 27 1.70 21.50 0.34
CA GLY A 27 3.03 21.20 0.88
C GLY A 27 2.98 20.66 2.31
N THR A 28 2.33 21.41 3.20
CA THR A 28 2.25 21.08 4.63
C THR A 28 1.47 19.79 4.89
N CYS A 29 0.34 19.60 4.19
CA CYS A 29 -0.47 18.39 4.33
C CYS A 29 0.29 17.12 3.90
N LYS A 30 1.03 17.19 2.78
CA LYS A 30 1.86 16.10 2.29
C LYS A 30 2.95 15.69 3.27
N LEU A 31 3.70 16.67 3.79
CA LEU A 31 4.77 16.43 4.76
C LEU A 31 4.24 15.74 6.02
N ARG A 32 3.14 16.26 6.59
CA ARG A 32 2.53 15.66 7.78
C ARG A 32 2.09 14.22 7.57
N LEU A 33 1.49 13.91 6.41
CA LEU A 33 1.10 12.55 6.07
C LEU A 33 2.30 11.63 5.89
N GLN A 34 3.36 12.11 5.25
CA GLN A 34 4.58 11.35 5.04
C GLN A 34 5.29 11.00 6.35
N GLU A 35 5.30 11.92 7.32
CA GLU A 35 5.98 11.74 8.61
C GLU A 35 5.14 10.94 9.63
N ASN A 36 3.83 11.15 9.66
CA ASN A 36 2.98 10.67 10.75
C ASN A 36 2.12 9.45 10.39
N MET A 37 1.91 9.16 9.10
CA MET A 37 1.07 8.04 8.68
C MET A 37 1.92 6.81 8.38
N LYS A 38 1.86 5.82 9.27
CA LYS A 38 2.48 4.50 9.08
C LYS A 38 1.40 3.47 8.76
N LEU A 39 1.73 2.50 7.90
CA LEU A 39 0.82 1.43 7.52
C LEU A 39 1.52 0.08 7.68
N SER A 40 0.82 -0.87 8.33
CA SER A 40 1.16 -2.29 8.30
C SER A 40 0.08 -3.06 7.55
N TRP A 41 0.48 -4.00 6.70
CA TRP A 41 -0.43 -4.78 5.87
C TRP A 41 0.06 -6.22 5.83
N ILE A 42 -0.69 -7.11 6.47
CA ILE A 42 -0.36 -8.52 6.60
C ILE A 42 -1.48 -9.31 5.97
N LEU A 43 -1.17 -10.07 4.93
CA LEU A 43 -2.11 -11.05 4.38
C LEU A 43 -1.91 -12.38 5.09
N ILE A 44 -3.01 -13.00 5.51
CA ILE A 44 -3.02 -14.26 6.24
C ILE A 44 -3.79 -15.29 5.40
N ASP A 45 -3.16 -16.43 5.09
CA ASP A 45 -3.83 -17.62 4.61
C ASP A 45 -4.02 -18.59 5.80
N PRO A 46 -5.22 -18.64 6.40
CA PRO A 46 -5.48 -19.51 7.54
C PRO A 46 -5.49 -20.99 7.15
N LYS A 47 -5.77 -21.33 5.88
CA LYS A 47 -5.82 -22.74 5.42
C LYS A 47 -4.42 -23.34 5.35
N LYS A 48 -3.44 -22.54 4.90
CA LYS A 48 -2.03 -22.95 4.85
C LYS A 48 -1.25 -22.60 6.12
N ASN A 49 -1.86 -21.89 7.08
CA ASN A 49 -1.22 -21.34 8.27
C ASN A 49 0.03 -20.51 7.92
N ARG A 50 -0.13 -19.62 6.93
CA ARG A 50 0.92 -18.74 6.40
C ARG A 50 0.47 -17.29 6.47
N ALA A 51 1.44 -16.39 6.57
CA ALA A 51 1.22 -14.97 6.48
C ALA A 51 2.39 -14.30 5.76
N VAL A 52 2.10 -13.24 5.02
CA VAL A 52 3.11 -12.40 4.37
C VAL A 52 2.89 -10.95 4.79
N ASN A 53 3.97 -10.30 5.21
CA ASN A 53 3.96 -8.87 5.44
C ASN A 53 4.26 -8.16 4.11
N MET A 54 3.33 -7.32 3.66
CA MET A 54 3.44 -6.52 2.44
C MET A 54 3.51 -5.02 2.75
N SER A 55 3.75 -4.65 4.01
CA SER A 55 3.84 -3.26 4.44
C SER A 55 5.14 -2.58 4.01
N SER A 56 5.05 -1.33 3.57
CA SER A 56 6.11 -0.35 3.79
C SER A 56 5.72 0.52 4.98
N LEU A 57 6.62 0.73 5.94
CA LEU A 57 6.31 1.54 7.13
C LEU A 57 6.03 3.00 6.78
N GLN A 58 6.69 3.53 5.74
CA GLN A 58 6.55 4.90 5.29
C GLN A 58 5.92 4.96 3.89
N PRO A 59 5.19 6.04 3.58
CA PRO A 59 4.69 6.29 2.23
C PRO A 59 5.84 6.48 1.25
N VAL A 60 5.68 5.96 0.04
CA VAL A 60 6.57 6.24 -1.09
C VAL A 60 6.15 7.48 -1.87
N SER A 61 4.89 7.90 -1.75
CA SER A 61 4.42 9.17 -2.29
C SER A 61 3.12 9.64 -1.65
N VAL A 62 2.94 10.95 -1.53
CA VAL A 62 1.66 11.59 -1.21
C VAL A 62 1.28 12.53 -2.35
N ARG A 63 0.11 12.32 -2.96
CA ARG A 63 -0.36 13.12 -4.10
C ARG A 63 -1.77 13.63 -3.85
N ARG A 64 -2.03 14.87 -4.20
CA ARG A 64 -3.38 15.44 -4.20
C ARG A 64 -4.00 15.28 -5.58
N HIS A 65 -5.23 14.77 -5.62
CA HIS A 65 -5.99 14.67 -6.84
C HIS A 65 -6.47 16.07 -7.24
N TRP A 66 -6.12 16.50 -8.45
CA TRP A 66 -6.39 17.87 -8.91
C TRP A 66 -7.89 18.22 -8.99
N LEU A 67 -8.74 17.25 -9.36
CA LEU A 67 -10.19 17.47 -9.48
C LEU A 67 -10.94 17.36 -8.14
N THR A 68 -10.77 16.25 -7.41
CA THR A 68 -11.51 15.97 -6.18
C THR A 68 -10.89 16.58 -4.93
N GLY A 69 -9.61 16.99 -4.99
CA GLY A 69 -8.86 17.50 -3.85
C GLY A 69 -8.41 16.44 -2.85
N GLU A 70 -8.75 15.15 -3.07
CA GLU A 70 -8.39 14.02 -2.22
C GLU A 70 -6.88 13.80 -2.16
N LEU A 71 -6.40 13.32 -1.01
CA LEU A 71 -5.01 12.95 -0.82
C LEU A 71 -4.86 11.44 -0.98
N LYS A 72 -4.02 11.02 -1.91
CA LYS A 72 -3.62 9.62 -2.11
C LYS A 72 -2.23 9.41 -1.50
N VAL A 73 -2.19 8.66 -0.42
CA VAL A 73 -0.97 8.22 0.25
C VAL A 73 -0.65 6.82 -0.27
N ARG A 74 0.47 6.67 -0.98
CA ARG A 74 0.88 5.40 -1.56
C ARG A 74 2.00 4.78 -0.75
N TYR A 75 1.83 3.51 -0.43
CA TYR A 75 2.83 2.61 0.13
C TYR A 75 3.16 1.56 -0.92
N SER A 76 4.38 1.06 -0.94
CA SER A 76 4.78 0.05 -1.93
C SER A 76 5.85 -0.88 -1.38
N THR A 77 5.69 -2.17 -1.64
CA THR A 77 6.67 -3.21 -1.33
C THR A 77 7.05 -3.96 -2.59
N VAL A 78 8.34 -4.00 -2.92
CA VAL A 78 8.85 -4.75 -4.08
C VAL A 78 8.97 -6.23 -3.74
N MET A 79 8.48 -7.08 -4.64
CA MET A 79 8.52 -8.53 -4.54
C MET A 79 9.12 -9.12 -5.81
N ALA A 80 9.76 -10.28 -5.68
CA ALA A 80 10.13 -11.08 -6.83
C ALA A 80 8.88 -11.79 -7.38
N SER A 81 8.80 -11.92 -8.70
CA SER A 81 7.81 -12.70 -9.41
C SER A 81 8.50 -13.86 -10.12
N GLY A 82 8.11 -15.10 -9.80
CA GLY A 82 8.69 -16.31 -10.36
C GLY A 82 9.80 -16.94 -9.50
N ALA A 83 10.07 -18.22 -9.80
CA ALA A 83 10.89 -19.11 -8.96
C ALA A 83 12.38 -18.74 -8.87
N ASP A 84 12.92 -18.01 -9.85
CA ASP A 84 14.36 -17.72 -9.96
C ASP A 84 14.64 -16.22 -9.79
N ALA A 85 14.80 -15.79 -8.53
CA ALA A 85 15.25 -14.45 -8.16
C ALA A 85 16.71 -14.14 -8.60
N GLY A 86 17.32 -15.00 -9.43
CA GLY A 86 18.73 -14.96 -9.80
C GLY A 86 19.04 -14.68 -11.28
N ASP A 87 18.16 -14.97 -12.24
CA ASP A 87 18.56 -14.87 -13.66
C ASP A 87 17.42 -14.62 -14.69
N GLY A 88 16.26 -14.13 -14.25
CA GLY A 88 15.15 -13.83 -15.18
C GLY A 88 13.77 -13.57 -14.56
N GLY A 89 13.63 -13.70 -13.24
CA GLY A 89 12.40 -13.34 -12.53
C GLY A 89 12.09 -11.84 -12.63
N GLY A 90 10.85 -11.51 -12.99
CA GLY A 90 10.38 -10.13 -13.01
C GLY A 90 10.25 -9.56 -11.60
N LEU A 91 10.35 -8.23 -11.47
CA LEU A 91 10.00 -7.53 -10.23
C LEU A 91 8.57 -7.02 -10.34
N VAL A 92 7.84 -7.12 -9.24
CA VAL A 92 6.48 -6.57 -9.09
C VAL A 92 6.39 -5.78 -7.81
N GLN A 93 5.41 -4.89 -7.73
CA GLN A 93 5.15 -4.10 -6.53
C GLN A 93 3.77 -4.41 -5.97
N CYS A 94 3.70 -4.58 -4.66
CA CYS A 94 2.44 -4.52 -3.93
C CYS A 94 2.18 -3.06 -3.56
N GLY A 95 1.29 -2.42 -4.29
CA GLY A 95 0.88 -1.04 -4.06
C GLY A 95 -0.31 -1.00 -3.10
N ILE A 96 -0.17 -0.27 -2.00
CA ILE A 96 -1.29 0.05 -1.12
C ILE A 96 -1.56 1.55 -1.23
N VAL A 97 -2.81 1.91 -1.52
CA VAL A 97 -3.24 3.30 -1.64
C VAL A 97 -4.24 3.59 -0.55
N VAL A 98 -3.91 4.56 0.29
CA VAL A 98 -4.83 5.15 1.25
C VAL A 98 -5.37 6.45 0.66
N THR A 99 -6.68 6.53 0.48
CA THR A 99 -7.37 7.73 0.02
C THR A 99 -7.95 8.46 1.21
N CYS A 100 -7.50 9.69 1.38
CA CYS A 100 -7.95 10.59 2.43
C CYS A 100 -8.68 11.79 1.85
N GLU A 101 -9.68 12.27 2.58
CA GLU A 101 -10.43 13.48 2.27
C GLU A 101 -10.60 14.35 3.51
N GLY A 102 -10.89 15.62 3.31
CA GLY A 102 -11.07 16.57 4.40
C GLY A 102 -11.51 17.93 3.89
N LYS A 103 -11.84 18.81 4.83
CA LYS A 103 -12.16 20.21 4.57
C LYS A 103 -11.08 21.07 5.20
N GLU A 104 -10.80 22.22 4.60
CA GLU A 104 -9.80 23.16 5.10
C GLU A 104 -9.98 23.47 6.59
N GLY A 105 -8.91 23.28 7.37
CA GLY A 105 -8.90 23.48 8.82
C GLY A 105 -9.60 22.39 9.64
N GLY A 106 -10.24 21.42 8.97
CA GLY A 106 -10.97 20.32 9.58
C GLY A 106 -10.16 19.05 9.76
N GLU A 107 -10.86 17.97 10.12
CA GLU A 107 -10.29 16.63 10.30
C GLU A 107 -10.05 15.96 8.94
N LEU A 108 -8.92 15.25 8.84
CA LEU A 108 -8.63 14.37 7.72
C LEU A 108 -9.26 12.99 7.99
N HIS A 109 -10.00 12.48 7.01
CA HIS A 109 -10.66 11.18 7.06
C HIS A 109 -10.04 10.25 6.03
N VAL A 110 -9.75 9.01 6.41
CA VAL A 110 -9.46 7.92 5.48
C VAL A 110 -10.78 7.33 5.03
N ARG A 111 -11.03 7.28 3.73
CA ARG A 111 -12.26 6.70 3.16
C ARG A 111 -12.04 5.41 2.39
N GLU A 112 -10.80 5.16 1.97
CA GLU A 112 -10.43 3.96 1.23
C GLU A 112 -9.01 3.55 1.59
N VAL A 113 -8.81 2.25 1.78
CA VAL A 113 -7.49 1.63 1.79
C VAL A 113 -7.56 0.42 0.88
N SER A 114 -6.82 0.44 -0.23
CA SER A 114 -6.86 -0.61 -1.23
C SER A 114 -5.46 -1.11 -1.58
N MET A 115 -5.34 -2.43 -1.73
CA MET A 115 -4.11 -3.12 -2.12
C MET A 115 -4.27 -3.76 -3.50
N GLN A 116 -3.29 -3.55 -4.37
CA GLN A 116 -3.20 -4.17 -5.69
C GLN A 116 -1.75 -4.59 -6.01
N VAL A 117 -1.58 -5.54 -6.92
CA VAL A 117 -0.26 -5.93 -7.45
C VAL A 117 -0.08 -5.29 -8.81
N GLU A 118 1.04 -4.60 -8.98
CA GLU A 118 1.39 -3.88 -10.21
C GLU A 118 2.77 -4.32 -10.70
N ASP A 119 3.04 -4.19 -11.99
CA ASP A 119 4.40 -4.27 -12.50
C ASP A 119 5.22 -3.00 -12.16
N MET A 120 6.48 -2.98 -12.58
CA MET A 120 7.38 -1.84 -12.35
C MET A 120 6.99 -0.58 -13.12
N ASP A 121 6.12 -0.70 -14.14
CA ASP A 121 5.57 0.43 -14.90
C ASP A 121 4.25 0.97 -14.28
N GLY A 122 3.79 0.36 -13.19
CA GLY A 122 2.55 0.75 -12.49
C GLY A 122 1.28 0.20 -13.12
N LYS A 123 1.39 -0.76 -14.04
CA LYS A 123 0.22 -1.44 -14.61
C LYS A 123 -0.27 -2.49 -13.63
N VAL A 124 -1.57 -2.42 -13.31
CA VAL A 124 -2.23 -3.41 -12.46
C VAL A 124 -2.26 -4.77 -13.16
N LEU A 125 -1.78 -5.79 -12.46
CA LEU A 125 -1.79 -7.17 -12.95
C LEU A 125 -3.19 -7.78 -12.86
N CYS A 126 -3.43 -8.80 -13.68
CA CYS A 126 -4.69 -9.51 -13.61
C CYS A 126 -4.76 -10.37 -12.34
N GLY A 127 -5.98 -10.62 -11.83
CA GLY A 127 -6.14 -11.23 -10.52
C GLY A 127 -5.54 -12.64 -10.40
N LYS A 128 -5.51 -13.42 -11.49
CA LYS A 128 -4.85 -14.72 -11.52
C LYS A 128 -3.34 -14.56 -11.26
N ASP A 129 -2.68 -13.67 -11.98
CA ASP A 129 -1.23 -13.46 -11.88
C ASP A 129 -0.87 -12.87 -10.52
N SER A 130 -1.67 -11.91 -10.02
CA SER A 130 -1.51 -11.35 -8.68
C SER A 130 -1.60 -12.42 -7.59
N LEU A 131 -2.53 -13.37 -7.68
CA LEU A 131 -2.68 -14.43 -6.69
C LEU A 131 -1.50 -15.40 -6.69
N VAL A 132 -0.94 -15.73 -7.86
CA VAL A 132 0.27 -16.55 -7.95
C VAL A 132 1.43 -15.86 -7.24
N ILE A 133 1.65 -14.57 -7.50
CA ILE A 133 2.70 -13.78 -6.85
C ILE A 133 2.52 -13.75 -5.32
N VAL A 134 1.30 -13.47 -4.84
CA VAL A 134 1.02 -13.43 -3.40
C VAL A 134 1.25 -14.79 -2.76
N GLN A 135 0.86 -15.89 -3.44
CA GLN A 135 1.10 -17.23 -2.97
C GLN A 135 2.61 -17.55 -2.89
N GLU A 136 3.38 -17.25 -3.93
CA GLU A 136 4.84 -17.42 -3.95
C GLU A 136 5.49 -16.63 -2.80
N ALA A 137 5.06 -15.39 -2.57
CA ALA A 137 5.54 -14.56 -1.48
C ALA A 137 5.22 -15.15 -0.08
N MET A 138 4.09 -15.83 0.09
CA MET A 138 3.72 -16.53 1.33
C MET A 138 4.49 -17.84 1.54
N GLU A 139 4.85 -18.52 0.45
CA GLU A 139 5.58 -19.79 0.47
C GLU A 139 7.09 -19.59 0.67
N GLY A 140 7.61 -18.39 0.36
CA GLY A 140 8.98 -17.98 0.61
C GLY A 140 9.42 -18.09 2.07
N GLY A 141 10.74 -18.16 2.28
CA GLY A 141 11.34 -18.20 3.62
C GLY A 141 11.04 -16.93 4.42
N ARG A 142 10.90 -17.06 5.75
CA ARG A 142 10.72 -15.92 6.66
C ARG A 142 11.90 -14.95 6.53
N LYS A 143 11.66 -13.77 5.98
CA LYS A 143 12.66 -12.68 6.00
C LYS A 143 12.50 -11.90 7.30
N LYS A 144 13.56 -11.82 8.10
CA LYS A 144 13.60 -10.90 9.25
C LYS A 144 13.55 -9.48 8.69
N GLY A 145 12.56 -8.68 9.11
CA GLY A 145 12.50 -7.26 8.74
C GLY A 145 13.80 -6.58 9.19
N LYS A 146 14.41 -5.77 8.33
CA LYS A 146 15.48 -4.86 8.77
C LYS A 146 14.81 -3.85 9.70
N GLU A 147 15.08 -3.96 11.00
CA GLU A 147 14.88 -2.84 11.92
C GLU A 147 15.67 -1.65 11.34
N GLY A 148 15.00 -0.51 11.17
CA GLY A 148 15.71 0.72 10.85
C GLY A 148 16.70 0.98 11.97
N GLU A 149 17.99 0.99 11.66
CA GLU A 149 18.99 1.62 12.52
C GLU A 149 18.63 3.10 12.59
N GLU A 150 17.90 3.51 13.63
CA GLU A 150 18.04 4.85 14.18
C GLU A 150 19.46 4.92 14.75
N LYS A 151 20.38 5.47 13.95
CA LYS A 151 21.64 5.98 14.50
C LYS A 151 21.32 7.31 15.16
N GLU A 152 21.43 7.31 16.48
CA GLU A 152 21.55 8.48 17.35
C GLU A 152 22.71 9.40 16.92
#